data_AF-A0A0K1JMV7-F1
#
_entry.id   AF-A0A0K1JMV7-F1
#
_cell.length_a   1.000
_cell.length_b   1.000
_cell.length_c   1.000
_cell.angle_alpha   90.00
_cell.angle_beta   90.00
_cell.angle_gamma   90.00
#
_symmetry.space_group_name_H-M   'P 1'
#
loop_
_entity.id
_entity.type
_entity.pdbx_description
1 polymer ?
#
loop_
_entity_poly.entity_id
_entity_poly.type
_entity_poly.pdbx_seq_one_letter_code
_entity_poly.pdbx_strand_id
1 'polypeptide(L)'
;MTTTTTATEVTVPLDTCIASARELSRAGRWTTAQTQLDQVRTTTPEAAAALALASAAVAYERDYATGSATFQDRLREAERAAAAVGPDAESRWDLDFLVLQYDYSTLIFNGGAFRPGPVGKDPAVLAELRSRGASLRDRAPDVVRTGWGEQYLGFIADNLYGERDVAPTHYERALVAGESGDDLLTREALRHLGDHDHDDGRDELALERWGRATALGARAGYTSGTLSQQMLLAVLARDKGDEAGAVALATEIERWATAMGALRVAARARDFLAGIDPTAAPDDADR
;
A
#
# COMPACT_ATOMS: atom_id res chain seq x y z
N MET A 1 9.27 -45.73 2.95
CA MET A 1 7.87 -45.70 2.49
C MET A 1 7.38 -44.26 2.61
N THR A 2 7.35 -43.54 1.49
CA THR A 2 6.75 -42.20 1.39
C THR A 2 5.26 -42.42 1.15
N THR A 3 4.43 -42.16 2.15
CA THR A 3 2.98 -42.11 2.00
C THR A 3 2.62 -40.95 1.09
N THR A 4 2.28 -41.24 -0.15
CA THR A 4 1.62 -40.29 -1.06
C THR A 4 0.21 -40.08 -0.53
N THR A 5 0.03 -39.06 0.30
CA THR A 5 -1.31 -38.59 0.67
C THR A 5 -1.87 -37.86 -0.54
N THR A 6 -2.73 -38.51 -1.32
CA THR A 6 -3.52 -37.85 -2.36
C THR A 6 -4.53 -36.94 -1.68
N ALA A 7 -4.30 -35.62 -1.77
CA ALA A 7 -5.28 -34.64 -1.32
C ALA A 7 -6.53 -34.74 -2.21
N THR A 8 -7.70 -34.83 -1.58
CA THR A 8 -9.00 -34.74 -2.25
C THR A 8 -9.13 -33.38 -2.93
N GLU A 9 -9.46 -33.34 -4.22
CA GLU A 9 -9.81 -32.09 -4.89
C GLU A 9 -11.15 -31.57 -4.35
N VAL A 10 -11.19 -30.29 -3.96
CA VAL A 10 -12.38 -29.64 -3.41
C VAL A 10 -12.73 -28.45 -4.30
N THR A 11 -14.01 -28.32 -4.65
CA THR A 11 -14.53 -27.16 -5.38
C THR A 11 -14.94 -26.07 -4.41
N VAL A 12 -14.46 -24.85 -4.65
CA VAL A 12 -14.74 -23.65 -3.85
C VAL A 12 -15.06 -22.47 -4.78
N PRO A 13 -15.93 -21.52 -4.39
CA PRO A 13 -16.17 -20.33 -5.19
C PRO A 13 -14.91 -19.49 -5.36
N LEU A 14 -14.60 -19.09 -6.60
CA LEU A 14 -13.38 -18.35 -6.93
C LEU A 14 -13.25 -17.05 -6.12
N ASP A 15 -14.32 -16.27 -6.04
CA ASP A 15 -14.34 -14.99 -5.31
C ASP A 15 -14.02 -15.18 -3.83
N THR A 16 -14.45 -16.31 -3.24
CA THR A 16 -14.11 -16.66 -1.86
C THR A 16 -12.63 -16.97 -1.71
N CYS A 17 -12.02 -17.68 -2.66
CA CYS A 17 -10.57 -17.95 -2.66
C CYS A 17 -9.76 -16.65 -2.79
N ILE A 18 -10.14 -15.76 -3.71
CA ILE A 18 -9.48 -14.47 -3.91
C ILE A 18 -9.63 -13.58 -2.69
N ALA A 19 -10.85 -13.45 -2.15
CA ALA A 19 -11.11 -12.66 -0.95
C ALA A 19 -10.29 -13.16 0.24
N SER A 20 -10.26 -14.48 0.47
CA SER A 20 -9.46 -15.08 1.54
C SER A 20 -7.95 -14.82 1.36
N ALA A 21 -7.43 -14.89 0.13
CA ALA A 21 -6.03 -14.58 -0.13
C ALA A 21 -5.70 -13.10 0.14
N ARG A 22 -6.61 -12.18 -0.20
CA ARG A 22 -6.48 -10.75 0.11
C ARG A 22 -6.49 -10.48 1.62
N GLU A 23 -7.38 -11.13 2.37
CA GLU A 23 -7.40 -11.04 3.84
C GLU A 23 -6.10 -11.55 4.46
N LEU A 24 -5.57 -12.68 3.97
CA LEU A 24 -4.27 -13.19 4.38
C LEU A 24 -3.14 -12.19 4.06
N SER A 25 -3.17 -11.57 2.88
CA SER A 25 -2.20 -10.55 2.46
C SER A 25 -2.22 -9.33 3.39
N ARG A 26 -3.40 -8.78 3.68
CA ARG A 26 -3.60 -7.67 4.63
C ARG A 26 -3.06 -7.99 6.02
N ALA A 27 -3.29 -9.22 6.48
CA ALA A 27 -2.77 -9.72 7.75
C ALA A 27 -1.24 -9.98 7.75
N GLY A 28 -0.54 -9.74 6.64
CA GLY A 28 0.90 -9.99 6.49
C GLY A 28 1.28 -11.45 6.26
N ARG A 29 0.32 -12.29 5.89
CA ARG A 29 0.52 -13.72 5.61
C ARG A 29 0.74 -13.97 4.11
N TRP A 30 1.55 -13.13 3.47
CA TRP A 30 1.76 -13.10 2.02
C TRP A 30 2.16 -14.45 1.43
N THR A 31 3.10 -15.17 2.05
CA THR A 31 3.52 -16.51 1.56
C THR A 31 2.36 -17.50 1.57
N THR A 32 1.52 -17.45 2.61
CA THR A 32 0.32 -18.30 2.72
C THR A 32 -0.73 -17.90 1.68
N ALA A 33 -0.99 -16.60 1.51
CA ALA A 33 -1.88 -16.08 0.47
C ALA A 33 -1.44 -16.53 -0.94
N GLN A 34 -0.14 -16.40 -1.23
CA GLN A 34 0.44 -16.79 -2.51
C GLN A 34 0.32 -18.30 -2.75
N THR A 35 0.65 -19.12 -1.74
CA THR A 35 0.52 -20.58 -1.83
C THR A 35 -0.93 -21.01 -2.04
N GLN A 36 -1.88 -20.33 -1.38
CA GLN A 36 -3.30 -20.59 -1.58
C GLN A 36 -3.71 -20.30 -3.04
N LEU A 37 -3.31 -19.16 -3.60
CA LEU A 37 -3.62 -18.81 -4.99
C LEU A 37 -2.97 -19.77 -5.99
N ASP A 38 -1.71 -20.15 -5.78
CA ASP A 38 -0.97 -21.06 -6.67
C ASP A 38 -1.55 -22.50 -6.69
N GLN A 39 -2.34 -22.87 -5.68
CA GLN A 39 -3.01 -24.18 -5.61
C GLN A 39 -4.37 -24.20 -6.31
N VAL A 40 -4.98 -23.05 -6.60
CA VAL A 40 -6.28 -22.99 -7.27
C VAL A 40 -6.11 -23.35 -8.75
N ARG A 41 -6.92 -24.30 -9.22
CA ARG A 41 -7.02 -24.65 -10.64
C ARG A 41 -8.35 -24.16 -11.18
N THR A 42 -8.33 -23.54 -12.36
CA THR A 42 -9.53 -23.07 -13.05
C THR A 42 -9.62 -23.69 -14.43
N THR A 43 -10.85 -23.74 -14.95
CA THR A 43 -11.14 -24.28 -16.28
C THR A 43 -11.51 -23.19 -17.29
N THR A 44 -11.69 -21.94 -16.84
CA THR A 44 -12.05 -20.80 -17.69
C THR A 44 -10.93 -19.75 -17.73
N PRO A 45 -10.69 -19.12 -18.90
CA PRO A 45 -9.73 -18.02 -19.04
C PRO A 45 -10.03 -16.84 -18.10
N GLU A 46 -11.31 -16.49 -17.91
CA GLU A 46 -11.76 -15.40 -17.05
C GLU A 46 -11.32 -15.62 -15.60
N ALA A 47 -11.51 -16.84 -15.10
CA ALA A 47 -11.12 -17.22 -13.75
C ALA A 47 -9.60 -17.25 -13.59
N ALA A 48 -8.86 -17.69 -14.63
CA ALA A 48 -7.40 -17.65 -14.63
C ALA A 48 -6.87 -16.21 -14.58
N ALA A 49 -7.49 -15.27 -15.31
CA ALA A 49 -7.13 -13.86 -15.28
C ALA A 49 -7.38 -13.22 -13.91
N ALA A 50 -8.54 -13.50 -13.29
CA ALA A 50 -8.84 -13.02 -11.94
C ALA A 50 -7.86 -13.54 -10.88
N LEU A 51 -7.46 -14.82 -10.95
CA LEU A 51 -6.42 -15.39 -10.08
C LEU A 51 -5.06 -14.75 -10.29
N ALA A 52 -4.64 -14.57 -11.54
CA ALA A 52 -3.36 -13.98 -11.87
C ALA A 52 -3.27 -12.52 -11.39
N LEU A 53 -4.35 -11.75 -11.54
CA LEU A 53 -4.45 -10.39 -11.01
C LEU A 53 -4.37 -10.37 -9.47
N ALA A 54 -5.11 -11.24 -8.79
CA ALA A 54 -5.04 -11.36 -7.33
C ALA A 54 -3.63 -11.75 -6.85
N SER A 55 -2.97 -12.65 -7.57
CA SER A 55 -1.60 -13.08 -7.33
C SER A 55 -0.60 -11.93 -7.48
N ALA A 56 -0.75 -11.11 -8.52
CA ALA A 56 0.07 -9.90 -8.70
C ALA A 56 -0.14 -8.88 -7.57
N ALA A 57 -1.38 -8.68 -7.11
CA ALA A 57 -1.67 -7.78 -5.99
C ALA A 57 -1.02 -8.24 -4.68
N VAL A 58 -1.11 -9.54 -4.35
CA VAL A 58 -0.44 -10.12 -3.16
C VAL A 58 1.08 -9.97 -3.26
N ALA A 59 1.65 -10.20 -4.45
CA ALA A 59 3.08 -10.03 -4.68
C ALA A 59 3.52 -8.56 -4.53
N TYR A 60 2.71 -7.61 -5.00
CA TYR A 60 2.97 -6.17 -4.80
C TYR A 60 3.01 -5.81 -3.32
N GLU A 61 2.00 -6.18 -2.54
CA GLU A 61 1.94 -5.89 -1.10
C GLU A 61 3.13 -6.51 -0.35
N ARG A 62 3.50 -7.74 -0.71
CA ARG A 62 4.66 -8.44 -0.15
C ARG A 62 5.96 -7.71 -0.46
N ASP A 63 6.19 -7.39 -1.73
CA ASP A 63 7.40 -6.70 -2.17
C ASP A 63 7.51 -5.32 -1.51
N TYR A 64 6.38 -4.62 -1.39
CA TYR A 64 6.30 -3.34 -0.69
C TYR A 64 6.68 -3.47 0.79
N ALA A 65 6.20 -4.50 1.50
CA ALA A 65 6.45 -4.65 2.93
C ALA A 65 7.84 -5.25 3.26
N THR A 66 8.32 -6.17 2.42
CA THR A 66 9.50 -7.00 2.70
C THR A 66 10.74 -6.59 1.90
N GLY A 67 10.57 -5.88 0.79
CA GLY A 67 11.63 -5.61 -0.18
C GLY A 67 11.97 -6.80 -1.09
N SER A 68 11.12 -7.82 -1.17
CA SER A 68 11.24 -8.86 -2.20
C SER A 68 10.99 -8.31 -3.61
N ALA A 69 11.30 -9.11 -4.62
CA ALA A 69 11.14 -8.77 -6.04
C ALA A 69 10.38 -9.89 -6.78
N THR A 70 9.14 -10.15 -6.36
CA THR A 70 8.26 -11.19 -6.92
C THR A 70 7.15 -10.64 -7.80
N PHE A 71 6.85 -9.34 -7.70
CA PHE A 71 5.76 -8.68 -8.40
C PHE A 71 5.88 -8.77 -9.92
N GLN A 72 7.06 -8.48 -10.49
CA GLN A 72 7.21 -8.44 -11.95
C GLN A 72 6.89 -9.78 -12.63
N ASP A 73 7.21 -10.90 -11.98
CA ASP A 73 6.90 -12.23 -12.51
C ASP A 73 5.39 -12.48 -12.52
N ARG A 74 4.71 -12.08 -11.43
CA ARG A 74 3.25 -12.21 -11.30
C ARG A 74 2.49 -11.23 -12.17
N LEU A 75 3.00 -10.02 -12.36
CA LEU A 75 2.44 -9.04 -13.27
C LEU A 75 2.46 -9.56 -14.72
N ARG A 76 3.59 -10.11 -15.18
CA ARG A 76 3.69 -10.72 -16.52
C ARG A 76 2.75 -11.91 -16.71
N GLU A 77 2.41 -12.63 -15.64
CA GLU A 77 1.38 -13.67 -15.66
C GLU A 77 -0.02 -13.06 -15.79
N ALA A 78 -0.34 -12.03 -14.99
CA ALA A 78 -1.60 -11.31 -15.05
C ALA A 78 -1.85 -10.66 -16.42
N GLU A 79 -0.85 -10.01 -17.00
CA GLU A 79 -0.92 -9.41 -18.34
C GLU A 79 -1.23 -10.45 -19.42
N ARG A 80 -0.54 -11.60 -19.38
CA ARG A 80 -0.78 -12.71 -20.32
C ARG A 80 -2.19 -13.28 -20.18
N ALA A 81 -2.66 -13.46 -18.95
CA ALA A 81 -3.99 -14.00 -18.69
C ALA A 81 -5.09 -13.00 -19.11
N ALA A 82 -4.93 -11.71 -18.82
CA ALA A 82 -5.86 -10.67 -19.23
C ALA A 82 -5.97 -10.56 -20.76
N ALA A 83 -4.85 -10.67 -21.48
CA ALA A 83 -4.84 -10.66 -22.94
C ALA A 83 -5.65 -11.81 -23.57
N ALA A 84 -5.81 -12.95 -22.87
CA ALA A 84 -6.56 -14.09 -23.36
C ALA A 84 -8.08 -13.95 -23.22
N VAL A 85 -8.56 -13.07 -22.34
CA VAL A 85 -9.99 -12.89 -22.03
C VAL A 85 -10.61 -11.73 -22.83
N GLY A 86 -9.79 -10.72 -23.19
CA GLY A 86 -10.27 -9.51 -23.85
C GLY A 86 -10.53 -8.34 -22.89
N PRO A 87 -11.04 -7.20 -23.38
CA PRO A 87 -11.04 -5.94 -22.64
C PRO A 87 -12.24 -5.84 -21.67
N ASP A 88 -12.18 -6.56 -20.54
CA ASP A 88 -13.02 -6.22 -19.39
C ASP A 88 -12.54 -4.90 -18.76
N ALA A 89 -13.42 -3.92 -18.64
CA ALA A 89 -13.06 -2.57 -18.23
C ALA A 89 -12.55 -2.52 -16.78
N GLU A 90 -13.16 -3.31 -15.88
CA GLU A 90 -12.78 -3.37 -14.46
C GLU A 90 -11.44 -4.06 -14.26
N SER A 91 -11.29 -5.27 -14.80
CA SER A 91 -10.02 -6.03 -14.72
C SER A 91 -8.87 -5.26 -15.36
N ARG A 92 -9.14 -4.53 -16.45
CA ARG A 92 -8.15 -3.66 -17.08
C ARG A 92 -7.77 -2.48 -16.19
N TRP A 93 -8.74 -1.88 -15.51
CA TRP A 93 -8.48 -0.82 -14.55
C TRP A 93 -7.60 -1.32 -13.39
N ASP A 94 -7.96 -2.45 -12.78
CA ASP A 94 -7.23 -3.00 -11.63
C ASP A 94 -5.78 -3.36 -12.01
N LEU A 95 -5.57 -3.93 -13.21
CA LEU A 95 -4.23 -4.21 -13.72
C LEU A 95 -3.40 -2.94 -13.95
N ASP A 96 -3.96 -1.96 -14.65
CA ASP A 96 -3.27 -0.68 -14.92
C ASP A 96 -3.00 0.07 -13.60
N PHE A 97 -3.90 -0.04 -12.61
CA PHE A 97 -3.70 0.52 -11.29
C PHE A 97 -2.54 -0.16 -10.56
N LEU A 98 -2.44 -1.50 -10.53
CA LEU A 98 -1.28 -2.19 -9.95
C LEU A 98 0.05 -1.75 -10.58
N VAL A 99 0.08 -1.53 -11.90
CA VAL A 99 1.26 -0.99 -12.59
C VAL A 99 1.59 0.42 -12.09
N LEU A 100 0.58 1.29 -11.95
CA LEU A 100 0.77 2.63 -11.36
C LEU A 100 1.36 2.53 -9.94
N GLN A 101 0.83 1.63 -9.09
CA GLN A 101 1.30 1.45 -7.72
C GLN A 101 2.77 1.03 -7.67
N TYR A 102 3.15 0.08 -8.52
CA TYR A 102 4.52 -0.40 -8.64
C TYR A 102 5.46 0.69 -9.16
N ASP A 103 5.13 1.34 -10.28
CA ASP A 103 5.96 2.36 -10.88
C ASP A 103 6.17 3.53 -9.91
N TYR A 104 5.11 3.98 -9.24
CA TYR A 104 5.21 4.95 -8.16
C TYR A 104 6.17 4.48 -7.06
N SER A 105 6.02 3.24 -6.60
CA SER A 105 6.85 2.67 -5.53
C SER A 105 8.33 2.60 -5.91
N THR A 106 8.65 2.26 -7.16
CA THR A 106 10.05 2.21 -7.65
C THR A 106 10.68 3.59 -7.81
N LEU A 107 9.87 4.62 -8.08
CA LEU A 107 10.36 5.99 -8.14
C LEU A 107 10.60 6.55 -6.73
N ILE A 108 9.75 6.20 -5.76
CA ILE A 108 9.87 6.73 -4.40
C ILE A 108 10.83 5.93 -3.51
N PHE A 109 11.10 4.67 -3.84
CA PHE A 109 12.08 3.84 -3.14
C PHE A 109 13.22 3.41 -4.07
N ASN A 110 14.44 3.84 -3.77
CA ASN A 110 15.66 3.40 -4.46
C ASN A 110 16.59 2.70 -3.47
N GLY A 111 16.97 1.44 -3.76
CA GLY A 111 17.79 0.63 -2.86
C GLY A 111 17.15 0.40 -1.48
N GLY A 112 15.82 0.51 -1.38
CA GLY A 112 15.06 0.43 -0.12
C GLY A 112 14.97 1.75 0.66
N ALA A 113 15.71 2.79 0.25
CA ALA A 113 15.64 4.12 0.86
C ALA A 113 14.51 4.96 0.24
N PHE A 114 13.79 5.70 1.07
CA PHE A 114 12.78 6.67 0.63
C PHE A 114 13.48 7.89 -0.01
N ARG A 115 13.07 8.28 -1.22
CA ARG A 115 13.67 9.38 -2.00
C ARG A 115 12.57 10.32 -2.50
N PRO A 116 12.08 11.26 -1.67
CA PRO A 116 11.04 12.18 -2.06
C PRO A 116 11.56 13.27 -3.03
N GLY A 117 10.61 13.95 -3.68
CA GLY A 117 10.85 15.06 -4.60
C GLY A 117 11.34 14.64 -5.99
N PRO A 118 11.48 15.60 -6.92
CA PRO A 118 11.79 15.31 -8.32
C PRO A 118 13.29 15.11 -8.58
N VAL A 119 14.15 15.45 -7.61
CA VAL A 119 15.61 15.41 -7.76
C VAL A 119 16.07 13.98 -8.09
N GLY A 120 16.91 13.87 -9.11
CA GLY A 120 17.46 12.59 -9.59
C GLY A 120 16.48 11.71 -10.37
N LYS A 121 15.26 12.18 -10.67
CA LYS A 121 14.25 11.46 -11.44
C LYS A 121 14.08 12.08 -12.83
N ASP A 122 13.77 11.24 -13.81
CA ASP A 122 13.47 11.71 -15.18
C ASP A 122 12.11 12.44 -15.20
N PRO A 123 12.06 13.73 -15.57
CA PRO A 123 10.82 14.50 -15.66
C PRO A 123 9.78 13.89 -16.61
N ALA A 124 10.20 13.24 -17.69
CA ALA A 124 9.29 12.59 -18.64
C ALA A 124 8.60 11.38 -17.99
N VAL A 125 9.34 10.60 -17.20
CA VAL A 125 8.79 9.47 -16.44
C VAL A 125 7.80 9.95 -15.38
N LEU A 126 8.11 11.04 -14.68
CA LEU A 126 7.19 11.64 -13.70
C LEU A 126 5.89 12.13 -14.36
N ALA A 127 6.01 12.84 -15.49
CA ALA A 127 4.87 13.35 -16.23
C ALA A 127 3.98 12.22 -16.75
N GLU A 128 4.57 11.14 -17.26
CA GLU A 128 3.84 9.96 -17.72
C GLU A 128 3.11 9.26 -16.56
N LEU A 129 3.76 9.07 -15.41
CA LEU A 129 3.12 8.50 -14.22
C LEU A 129 1.91 9.32 -13.79
N ARG A 130 2.04 10.65 -13.74
CA ARG A 130 0.95 11.57 -13.39
C ARG A 130 -0.21 11.51 -14.39
N SER A 131 0.11 11.49 -15.68
CA SER A 131 -0.86 11.34 -16.77
C SER A 131 -1.65 10.03 -16.64
N ARG A 132 -0.96 8.92 -16.37
CA ARG A 132 -1.59 7.60 -16.13
C ARG A 132 -2.50 7.63 -14.90
N GLY A 133 -2.08 8.25 -13.81
CA GLY A 133 -2.92 8.43 -12.61
C GLY A 133 -4.21 9.22 -12.90
N ALA A 134 -4.11 10.31 -13.66
CA ALA A 134 -5.27 11.11 -14.08
C ALA A 134 -6.21 10.32 -14.99
N SER A 135 -5.66 9.61 -15.98
CA SER A 135 -6.42 8.73 -16.86
C SER A 135 -7.16 7.64 -16.07
N LEU A 136 -6.50 6.99 -15.10
CA LEU A 136 -7.11 5.98 -14.24
C LEU A 136 -8.26 6.53 -13.41
N ARG A 137 -8.10 7.72 -12.81
CA ARG A 137 -9.20 8.41 -12.12
C ARG A 137 -10.39 8.64 -13.05
N ASP A 138 -10.14 9.17 -14.25
CA ASP A 138 -11.18 9.60 -15.18
C ASP A 138 -11.96 8.44 -15.79
N ARG A 139 -11.30 7.28 -15.94
CA ARG A 139 -11.90 6.06 -16.52
C ARG A 139 -12.32 5.03 -15.47
N ALA A 140 -12.27 5.37 -14.18
CA ALA A 140 -12.63 4.46 -13.11
C ALA A 140 -14.10 4.01 -13.23
N PRO A 141 -14.40 2.73 -13.04
CA PRO A 141 -15.76 2.19 -13.21
C PRO A 141 -16.69 2.50 -12.02
N ASP A 142 -16.14 2.91 -10.88
CA ASP A 142 -16.87 3.21 -9.66
C ASP A 142 -16.18 4.29 -8.82
N VAL A 143 -16.92 4.82 -7.83
CA VAL A 143 -16.48 5.93 -6.98
C VAL A 143 -15.26 5.59 -6.12
N VAL A 144 -15.13 4.34 -5.65
CA VAL A 144 -13.99 3.91 -4.82
C VAL A 144 -12.73 3.88 -5.67
N ARG A 145 -12.80 3.34 -6.90
CA ARG A 145 -11.70 3.35 -7.85
C ARG A 145 -11.34 4.77 -8.31
N THR A 146 -12.32 5.66 -8.49
CA THR A 146 -12.03 7.11 -8.69
C THR A 146 -11.23 7.65 -7.50
N GLY A 147 -11.64 7.32 -6.28
CA GLY A 147 -10.96 7.72 -5.06
C GLY A 147 -9.53 7.19 -4.93
N TRP A 148 -9.27 5.93 -5.30
CA TRP A 148 -7.92 5.37 -5.36
C TRP A 148 -7.05 6.07 -6.42
N GLY A 149 -7.64 6.47 -7.55
CA GLY A 149 -6.98 7.32 -8.53
C GLY A 149 -6.59 8.69 -7.95
N GLU A 150 -7.50 9.36 -7.23
CA GLU A 150 -7.21 10.61 -6.53
C GLU A 150 -6.13 10.43 -5.45
N GLN A 151 -6.19 9.35 -4.66
CA GLN A 151 -5.19 9.06 -3.63
C GLN A 151 -3.78 8.98 -4.22
N TYR A 152 -3.61 8.29 -5.35
CA TYR A 152 -2.32 8.19 -6.03
C TYR A 152 -1.89 9.49 -6.70
N LEU A 153 -2.81 10.31 -7.19
CA LEU A 153 -2.48 11.67 -7.65
C LEU A 153 -1.96 12.54 -6.50
N GLY A 154 -2.54 12.41 -5.30
CA GLY A 154 -2.03 13.03 -4.08
C GLY A 154 -0.62 12.56 -3.75
N PHE A 155 -0.38 11.25 -3.76
CA PHE A 155 0.96 10.68 -3.54
C PHE A 155 1.99 11.18 -4.55
N ILE A 156 1.62 11.28 -5.82
CA ILE A 156 2.52 11.79 -6.87
C ILE A 156 2.82 13.27 -6.62
N ALA A 157 1.79 14.09 -6.36
CA ALA A 157 1.96 15.52 -6.07
C ALA A 157 2.89 15.75 -4.86
N ASP A 158 2.59 15.10 -3.73
CA ASP A 158 3.39 15.23 -2.51
C ASP A 158 4.80 14.66 -2.68
N ASN A 159 4.89 13.36 -2.99
CA ASN A 159 6.12 12.62 -2.76
C ASN A 159 7.06 12.69 -3.96
N LEU A 160 6.56 12.94 -5.17
CA LEU A 160 7.40 13.00 -6.38
C LEU A 160 7.61 14.43 -6.89
N TYR A 161 6.67 15.34 -6.65
CA TYR A 161 6.78 16.74 -7.07
C TYR A 161 7.04 17.71 -5.92
N GLY A 162 6.76 17.33 -4.66
CA GLY A 162 6.85 18.25 -3.53
C GLY A 162 5.75 19.31 -3.50
N GLU A 163 4.65 19.07 -4.21
CA GLU A 163 3.50 19.99 -4.32
C GLU A 163 2.57 19.83 -3.10
N ARG A 164 3.08 20.25 -1.93
CA ARG A 164 2.38 20.14 -0.63
C ARG A 164 1.06 20.91 -0.60
N ASP A 165 0.93 21.96 -1.39
CA ASP A 165 -0.29 22.77 -1.51
C ASP A 165 -1.37 22.13 -2.40
N VAL A 166 -0.97 21.24 -3.31
CA VAL A 166 -1.89 20.57 -4.26
C VAL A 166 -2.42 19.25 -3.71
N ALA A 167 -1.57 18.47 -3.04
CA ALA A 167 -1.91 17.12 -2.62
C ALA A 167 -3.12 17.01 -1.66
N PRO A 168 -3.36 17.93 -0.69
CA PRO A 168 -4.51 17.84 0.21
C PRO A 168 -5.84 17.76 -0.53
N THR A 169 -6.01 18.49 -1.63
CA THR A 169 -7.25 18.45 -2.43
C THR A 169 -7.51 17.05 -2.99
N HIS A 170 -6.45 16.33 -3.39
CA HIS A 170 -6.57 14.96 -3.85
C HIS A 170 -6.96 14.00 -2.71
N TYR A 171 -6.34 14.14 -1.54
CA TYR A 171 -6.68 13.30 -0.39
C TYR A 171 -8.08 13.56 0.16
N GLU A 172 -8.57 14.80 0.13
CA GLU A 172 -9.95 15.10 0.53
C GLU A 172 -10.97 14.42 -0.40
N ARG A 173 -10.72 14.38 -1.71
CA ARG A 173 -11.57 13.64 -2.66
C ARG A 173 -11.48 12.13 -2.45
N ALA A 174 -10.28 11.61 -2.21
CA ALA A 174 -10.08 10.21 -1.85
C ALA A 174 -10.82 9.85 -0.55
N LEU A 175 -10.81 10.74 0.45
CA LEU A 175 -11.52 10.56 1.71
C LEU A 175 -13.03 10.43 1.48
N VAL A 176 -13.62 11.37 0.74
CA VAL A 176 -15.06 11.34 0.42
C VAL A 176 -15.44 10.06 -0.32
N ALA A 177 -14.62 9.63 -1.29
CA ALA A 177 -14.83 8.38 -2.00
C ALA A 177 -14.72 7.15 -1.08
N GLY A 178 -13.70 7.09 -0.22
CA GLY A 178 -13.51 5.98 0.72
C GLY A 178 -14.66 5.86 1.73
N GLU A 179 -15.19 6.99 2.22
CA GLU A 179 -16.33 7.00 3.15
C GLU A 179 -17.62 6.39 2.57
N SER A 180 -17.67 6.17 1.25
CA SER A 180 -18.76 5.43 0.60
C SER A 180 -18.69 3.90 0.77
N GLY A 181 -17.57 3.34 1.25
CA GLY A 181 -17.48 1.90 1.54
C GLY A 181 -16.09 1.25 1.51
N ASP A 182 -14.99 1.99 1.48
CA ASP A 182 -13.62 1.44 1.47
C ASP A 182 -12.79 1.99 2.64
N ASP A 183 -12.66 1.17 3.68
CA ASP A 183 -11.90 1.48 4.89
C ASP A 183 -10.42 1.76 4.64
N LEU A 184 -9.81 1.08 3.66
CA LEU A 184 -8.40 1.24 3.35
C LEU A 184 -8.16 2.58 2.66
N LEU A 185 -9.03 2.96 1.74
CA LEU A 185 -8.96 4.26 1.08
C LEU A 185 -9.17 5.41 2.08
N THR A 186 -10.20 5.32 2.94
CA THR A 186 -10.41 6.31 4.02
C THR A 186 -9.19 6.39 4.93
N ARG A 187 -8.58 5.24 5.27
CA ARG A 187 -7.37 5.17 6.11
C ARG A 187 -6.18 5.85 5.44
N GLU A 188 -5.90 5.59 4.17
CA GLU A 188 -4.80 6.25 3.45
C GLU A 188 -5.02 7.76 3.34
N ALA A 189 -6.23 8.20 2.99
CA ALA A 189 -6.54 9.62 2.90
C ALA A 189 -6.33 10.35 4.25
N LEU A 190 -6.85 9.79 5.34
CA LEU A 190 -6.69 10.37 6.69
C LEU A 190 -5.24 10.37 7.16
N ARG A 191 -4.48 9.31 6.85
CA ARG A 191 -3.05 9.25 7.17
C ARG A 191 -2.31 10.45 6.58
N HIS A 192 -2.52 10.71 5.30
CA HIS A 192 -1.80 11.76 4.60
C HIS A 192 -2.35 13.15 4.94
N LEU A 193 -3.66 13.30 5.10
CA LEU A 193 -4.22 14.55 5.62
C LEU A 193 -3.72 14.91 7.02
N GLY A 194 -3.50 13.91 7.89
CA GLY A 194 -2.91 14.15 9.21
C GLY A 194 -1.43 14.55 9.15
N ASP A 195 -0.68 14.09 8.14
CA ASP A 195 0.71 14.54 7.88
C ASP A 195 0.76 16.02 7.55
N HIS A 196 -0.13 16.48 6.66
CA HIS A 196 -0.27 17.92 6.36
C HIS A 196 -0.71 18.73 7.58
N ASP A 197 -1.61 18.21 8.42
CA ASP A 197 -1.99 18.90 9.65
C ASP A 197 -0.82 19.03 10.63
N HIS A 198 -0.01 18.00 10.78
CA HIS A 198 1.15 18.01 11.66
C HIS A 198 2.21 19.01 11.18
N ASP A 199 2.53 19.01 9.88
CA ASP A 199 3.43 19.99 9.27
C ASP A 199 2.98 21.44 9.48
N ASP A 200 1.66 21.67 9.50
CA ASP A 200 1.05 22.97 9.78
C ASP A 200 0.97 23.30 11.28
N GLY A 201 1.50 22.45 12.15
CA GLY A 201 1.46 22.60 13.62
C GLY A 201 0.06 22.35 14.22
N ARG A 202 -0.85 21.71 13.48
CA ARG A 202 -2.22 21.37 13.90
C ARG A 202 -2.28 19.97 14.52
N ASP A 203 -1.42 19.72 15.51
CA ASP A 203 -1.18 18.42 16.14
C ASP A 203 -2.41 17.74 16.74
N GLU A 204 -3.39 18.50 17.21
CA GLU A 204 -4.65 17.93 17.73
C GLU A 204 -5.47 17.31 16.60
N LEU A 205 -5.51 17.96 15.43
CA LEU A 205 -6.21 17.47 14.25
C LEU A 205 -5.45 16.29 13.62
N ALA A 206 -4.11 16.38 13.57
CA ALA A 206 -3.27 15.26 13.16
C ALA A 206 -3.52 14.02 14.04
N LEU A 207 -3.58 14.18 15.37
CA LEU A 207 -3.90 13.10 16.31
C LEU A 207 -5.26 12.47 16.02
N GLU A 208 -6.30 13.27 15.79
CA GLU A 208 -7.64 12.77 15.46
C GLU A 208 -7.62 11.94 14.17
N ARG A 209 -7.05 12.49 13.09
CA ARG A 209 -7.01 11.82 11.78
C ARG A 209 -6.17 10.55 11.84
N TRP A 210 -5.00 10.59 12.46
CA TRP A 210 -4.12 9.43 12.62
C TRP A 210 -4.69 8.36 13.54
N GLY A 211 -5.41 8.75 14.60
CA GLY A 211 -6.16 7.83 15.46
C GLY A 211 -7.26 7.11 14.69
N ARG A 212 -8.05 7.85 13.89
CA ARG A 212 -9.08 7.27 13.02
C ARG A 212 -8.47 6.35 11.95
N ALA A 213 -7.39 6.77 11.28
CA ALA A 213 -6.67 5.95 10.32
C ALA A 213 -6.17 4.63 10.95
N THR A 214 -5.66 4.67 12.19
CA THR A 214 -5.24 3.47 12.92
C THR A 214 -6.41 2.51 13.14
N ALA A 215 -7.57 3.02 13.60
CA ALA A 215 -8.75 2.20 13.85
C ALA A 215 -9.30 1.56 12.57
N LEU A 216 -9.28 2.29 11.45
CA LEU A 216 -9.70 1.78 10.14
C LEU A 216 -8.77 0.66 9.64
N GLY A 217 -7.45 0.86 9.72
CA GLY A 217 -6.47 -0.16 9.35
C GLY A 217 -6.63 -1.44 10.17
N ALA A 218 -6.84 -1.30 11.48
CA ALA A 218 -7.06 -2.43 12.37
C ALA A 218 -8.35 -3.18 12.04
N ARG A 219 -9.45 -2.46 11.76
CA ARG A 219 -10.73 -3.06 11.36
C ARG A 219 -10.63 -3.83 10.04
N ALA A 220 -9.88 -3.29 9.07
CA ALA A 220 -9.65 -3.92 7.77
C ALA A 220 -8.62 -5.06 7.82
N GLY A 221 -8.08 -5.41 8.99
CA GLY A 221 -7.05 -6.43 9.13
C GLY A 221 -5.73 -6.09 8.47
N TYR A 222 -5.49 -4.81 8.13
CA TYR A 222 -4.28 -4.37 7.43
C TYR A 222 -3.14 -4.14 8.43
N THR A 223 -2.55 -5.25 8.90
CA THR A 223 -1.62 -5.27 10.03
C THR A 223 -0.39 -4.41 9.78
N SER A 224 0.31 -4.59 8.64
CA SER A 224 1.52 -3.81 8.34
C SER A 224 1.23 -2.31 8.18
N GLY A 225 0.10 -1.97 7.55
CA GLY A 225 -0.37 -0.58 7.43
C GLY A 225 -0.80 0.03 8.75
N THR A 226 -1.33 -0.76 9.68
CA THR A 226 -1.69 -0.29 11.02
C THR A 226 -0.44 0.02 11.84
N LEU A 227 0.57 -0.86 11.79
CA LEU A 227 1.86 -0.65 12.44
C LEU A 227 2.59 0.58 11.89
N SER A 228 2.58 0.77 10.56
CA SER A 228 3.17 1.98 9.95
C SER A 228 2.40 3.26 10.29
N GLN A 229 1.11 3.17 10.59
CA GLN A 229 0.32 4.28 11.10
C GLN A 229 0.63 4.60 12.56
N GLN A 230 0.74 3.59 13.41
CA GLN A 230 1.10 3.79 14.82
C GLN A 230 2.48 4.42 14.99
N MET A 231 3.38 4.28 14.01
CA MET A 231 4.66 4.99 14.00
C MET A 231 4.47 6.52 14.01
N LEU A 232 3.48 7.05 13.29
CA LEU A 232 3.19 8.49 13.30
C LEU A 232 2.64 8.95 14.66
N LEU A 233 1.92 8.07 15.36
CA LEU A 233 1.49 8.35 16.74
C LEU A 233 2.66 8.34 17.73
N ALA A 234 3.69 7.51 17.48
CA ALA A 234 4.91 7.52 18.29
C ALA A 234 5.72 8.80 18.09
N VAL A 235 5.82 9.30 16.85
CA VAL A 235 6.41 10.63 16.54
C VAL A 235 5.68 11.72 17.33
N LEU A 236 4.36 11.79 17.19
CA LEU A 236 3.57 12.81 17.88
C LEU A 236 3.67 12.75 19.41
N ALA A 237 3.80 11.55 19.98
CA ALA A 237 4.03 11.38 21.42
C ALA A 237 5.38 12.00 21.82
N ARG A 238 6.45 11.74 21.06
CA ARG A 238 7.78 12.32 21.30
C ARG A 238 7.78 13.84 21.16
N ASP A 239 7.13 14.40 20.14
CA ASP A 239 7.04 15.85 19.94
C ASP A 239 6.34 16.57 21.09
N LYS A 240 5.38 15.89 21.72
CA LYS A 240 4.67 16.37 22.92
C LYS A 240 5.43 16.10 24.23
N GLY A 241 6.63 15.54 24.17
CA GLY A 241 7.47 15.23 25.33
C GLY A 241 7.14 13.93 26.05
N ASP A 242 6.25 13.09 25.51
CA ASP A 242 5.96 11.75 26.02
C ASP A 242 6.92 10.71 25.41
N GLU A 243 8.18 10.81 25.81
CA GLU A 243 9.23 9.89 25.33
C GLU A 243 8.94 8.43 25.74
N ALA A 244 8.37 8.21 26.93
CA ALA A 244 8.03 6.87 27.40
C ALA A 244 6.94 6.22 26.52
N GLY A 245 5.89 6.97 26.18
CA GLY A 245 4.84 6.51 25.26
C GLY A 245 5.38 6.25 23.85
N ALA A 246 6.21 7.14 23.33
CA ALA A 246 6.85 6.99 22.03
C ALA A 246 7.70 5.71 21.93
N VAL A 247 8.57 5.46 22.92
CA VAL A 247 9.43 4.27 22.98
C VAL A 247 8.60 2.99 23.13
N ALA A 248 7.55 3.01 23.96
CA ALA A 248 6.68 1.85 24.15
C ALA A 248 5.97 1.47 22.85
N LEU A 249 5.41 2.44 22.12
CA LEU A 249 4.79 2.22 20.81
C LEU A 249 5.77 1.67 19.79
N ALA A 250 6.93 2.34 19.61
CA ALA A 250 7.92 1.93 18.64
C ALA A 250 8.48 0.52 18.91
N THR A 251 8.69 0.17 20.18
CA THR A 251 9.13 -1.18 20.59
C THR A 251 8.12 -2.25 20.18
N GLU A 252 6.83 -2.01 20.44
CA GLU A 252 5.79 -2.96 20.05
C GLU A 252 5.66 -3.06 18.52
N ILE A 253 5.79 -1.94 17.82
CA ILE A 253 5.80 -1.92 16.35
C ILE A 253 6.95 -2.77 15.81
N GLU A 254 8.17 -2.60 16.33
CA GLU A 254 9.32 -3.40 15.92
C GLU A 254 9.07 -4.89 16.17
N ARG A 255 8.57 -5.25 17.36
CA ARG A 255 8.31 -6.64 17.77
C ARG A 255 7.32 -7.32 16.83
N TRP A 256 6.19 -6.68 16.54
CA TRP A 256 5.17 -7.23 15.64
C TRP A 256 5.66 -7.28 14.19
N ALA A 257 6.26 -6.20 13.69
CA ALA A 257 6.76 -6.13 12.32
C ALA A 257 7.84 -7.18 12.05
N THR A 258 8.72 -7.43 13.02
CA THR A 258 9.73 -8.49 12.95
C THR A 258 9.08 -9.87 12.94
N ALA A 259 8.12 -10.14 13.83
CA ALA A 259 7.44 -11.43 13.92
C ALA A 259 6.69 -11.82 12.63
N MET A 260 6.17 -10.83 11.89
CA MET A 260 5.48 -11.04 10.62
C MET A 260 6.37 -10.91 9.38
N GLY A 261 7.64 -10.51 9.54
CA GLY A 261 8.57 -10.29 8.43
C GLY A 261 8.34 -8.99 7.64
N ALA A 262 7.63 -8.00 8.19
CA ALA A 262 7.47 -6.67 7.60
C ALA A 262 8.75 -5.83 7.79
N LEU A 263 9.83 -6.24 7.12
CA LEU A 263 11.20 -5.77 7.38
C LEU A 263 11.36 -4.25 7.30
N ARG A 264 10.67 -3.58 6.36
CA ARG A 264 10.74 -2.11 6.23
C ARG A 264 10.11 -1.39 7.42
N VAL A 265 9.00 -1.90 7.94
CA VAL A 265 8.33 -1.33 9.13
C VAL A 265 9.20 -1.55 10.37
N ALA A 266 9.77 -2.74 10.53
CA ALA A 266 10.68 -3.05 11.63
C ALA A 266 11.95 -2.17 11.60
N ALA A 267 12.52 -1.92 10.41
CA ALA A 267 13.66 -1.04 10.25
C ALA A 267 13.34 0.40 10.69
N ARG A 268 12.22 0.96 10.23
CA ARG A 268 11.78 2.31 10.65
C ARG A 268 11.60 2.43 12.17
N ALA A 269 11.04 1.39 12.80
CA ALA A 269 10.87 1.39 14.25
C ALA A 269 12.21 1.37 14.99
N ARG A 270 13.19 0.60 14.52
CA ARG A 270 14.56 0.62 15.08
C ARG A 270 15.24 1.96 14.89
N ASP A 271 15.11 2.55 13.71
CA ASP A 271 15.68 3.87 13.41
C ASP A 271 15.09 4.93 14.36
N PHE A 272 13.77 4.91 14.57
CA PHE A 272 13.09 5.79 15.53
C PHE A 272 13.57 5.60 16.98
N LEU A 273 13.76 4.34 17.41
CA LEU A 273 14.31 4.02 18.73
C LEU A 273 15.79 4.46 18.87
N ALA A 274 16.53 4.52 17.76
CA ALA A 274 17.88 5.05 17.70
C ALA A 274 17.93 6.59 17.61
N GLY A 275 16.78 7.27 17.63
CA GLY A 275 16.67 8.72 17.61
C GLY A 275 16.59 9.35 16.22
N ILE A 276 16.40 8.55 15.16
CA ILE A 276 16.15 9.06 13.82
C ILE A 276 14.67 9.41 13.70
N ASP A 277 14.34 10.65 13.39
CA ASP A 277 12.97 11.04 13.11
C ASP A 277 12.53 10.52 11.71
N PRO A 278 11.51 9.64 11.63
CA PRO A 278 11.01 9.10 10.36
C PRO A 278 10.19 10.10 9.55
N THR A 279 9.83 11.27 10.11
CA THR A 279 9.17 12.37 9.40
C THR A 279 10.13 13.47 8.97
N ALA A 280 11.38 13.46 9.46
CA ALA A 280 12.36 14.46 9.08
C ALA A 280 12.62 14.45 7.57
N ALA A 281 12.71 15.65 6.99
CA ALA A 281 13.16 15.80 5.61
C ALA A 281 14.58 15.22 5.45
N PRO A 282 14.91 14.60 4.30
CA PRO A 282 16.29 14.20 4.04
C PRO A 282 17.22 15.41 4.13
N ASP A 283 18.38 15.26 4.77
CA ASP A 283 19.39 16.32 4.87
C ASP A 283 19.72 16.89 3.47
N ASP A 284 19.74 18.23 3.36
CA ASP A 284 20.08 18.96 2.13
C ASP A 284 21.50 18.64 1.59
N ALA A 285 22.32 17.92 2.36
CA ALA A 285 23.69 17.53 1.99
C ALA A 285 23.75 16.46 0.89
N ASP A 286 22.63 15.82 0.55
CA ASP A 286 22.51 14.79 -0.50
C ASP A 286 21.84 15.29 -1.79
N ARG A 287 21.67 16.62 -1.97
CA ARG A 287 21.12 17.24 -3.19
C ARG A 287 22.19 17.60 -4.23
#